data_AF-A0A945JQ38-F1
#
_entry.id   AF-A0A945JQ38-F1
#
_cell.length_a   1.000
_cell.length_b   1.000
_cell.length_c   1.000
_cell.angle_alpha   90.00
_cell.angle_beta   90.00
_cell.angle_gamma   90.00
#
_symmetry.space_group_name_H-M   'P 1'
#
loop_
_entity.id
_entity.type
_entity.pdbx_description
1 polymer ?
#
loop_
_entity_poly.entity_id
_entity_poly.type
_entity_poly.pdbx_seq_one_letter_code
_entity_poly.pdbx_strand_id
1 'polypeptide(L)' 'MNATEFGSKHVCEACATKFYDLKRANAVCPKCGSKPIAPKAPRAARTVGKTKR' A
#
# COMPACT_ATOMS: atom_id res chain seq x y z
N MET A 1 -18.30 -2.34 17.17
CA MET A 1 -17.22 -1.37 16.97
C MET A 1 -16.55 -1.67 15.63
N ASN A 2 -16.65 -0.76 14.66
CA ASN A 2 -16.40 -0.98 13.23
C ASN A 2 -14.91 -0.87 12.83
N ALA A 3 -14.37 -1.90 12.20
CA ALA A 3 -12.96 -1.95 11.77
C ALA A 3 -12.64 -1.13 10.49
N THR A 4 -13.66 -0.53 9.86
CA THR A 4 -13.57 0.14 8.55
C THR A 4 -12.92 1.52 8.59
N GLU A 5 -12.89 2.17 9.75
CA GLU A 5 -12.40 3.55 9.86
C GLU A 5 -10.87 3.65 9.78
N PHE A 6 -10.16 2.56 10.08
CA PHE A 6 -8.71 2.56 10.24
C PHE A 6 -7.90 2.32 8.94
N GLY A 7 -8.56 2.10 7.79
CA GLY A 7 -7.86 1.87 6.51
C GLY A 7 -7.26 0.46 6.39
N SER A 8 -6.18 0.32 5.61
CA SER A 8 -5.57 -0.98 5.32
C SER A 8 -4.58 -1.42 6.40
N LYS A 9 -4.52 -2.71 6.69
CA LYS A 9 -3.49 -3.28 7.58
C LYS A 9 -2.18 -3.45 6.82
N HIS A 10 -1.10 -2.91 7.37
CA HIS A 10 0.26 -3.10 6.89
C HIS A 10 1.15 -3.73 7.96
N VAL A 11 2.20 -4.40 7.52
CA VAL A 11 3.26 -4.93 8.37
C VAL A 11 4.55 -4.19 8.01
N CYS A 12 5.23 -3.65 9.01
CA CYS A 12 6.50 -2.98 8.81
C CYS A 12 7.62 -3.98 8.52
N GLU A 13 8.38 -3.79 7.44
CA GLU A 13 9.49 -4.69 7.08
C GLU A 13 10.73 -4.52 7.97
N ALA A 14 10.89 -3.35 8.62
CA ALA A 14 12.05 -3.10 9.48
C ALA A 14 11.89 -3.69 10.89
N CYS A 15 10.67 -3.71 11.44
CA CYS A 15 10.42 -4.13 12.83
C CYS A 15 9.26 -5.11 13.02
N ALA A 16 8.66 -5.61 11.93
CA ALA A 16 7.55 -6.57 11.91
C ALA A 16 6.28 -6.14 12.69
N THR A 17 6.15 -4.85 13.03
CA THR A 17 4.95 -4.32 13.68
C THR A 17 3.80 -4.22 12.70
N LYS A 18 2.61 -4.69 13.12
CA LYS A 18 1.34 -4.53 12.40
C LYS A 18 0.76 -3.16 12.72
N PHE A 19 0.42 -2.38 11.71
CA PHE A 19 -0.18 -1.06 11.89
C PHE A 19 -1.21 -0.78 10.79
N TYR A 20 -2.08 0.20 11.04
CA TYR A 20 -3.12 0.62 10.11
C TYR A 20 -2.69 1.90 9.38
N ASP A 21 -3.00 1.99 8.08
CA ASP A 21 -2.58 3.11 7.23
C ASP A 21 -3.43 4.37 7.45
N LEU A 22 -4.61 4.26 8.09
CA LEU A 22 -5.55 5.37 8.29
C LEU A 22 -5.89 6.12 7.00
N LYS A 23 -5.84 5.47 5.83
CA LYS A 23 -5.95 6.07 4.50
C LYS A 23 -4.93 7.19 4.23
N ARG A 24 -3.76 7.15 4.86
CA ARG A 24 -2.68 8.11 4.64
C ARG A 24 -1.76 7.58 3.54
N ALA A 25 -1.57 8.38 2.49
CA ALA A 25 -0.65 8.06 1.40
C ALA A 25 0.82 7.82 1.84
N ASN A 26 1.20 8.28 3.03
CA ASN A 26 2.54 8.16 3.59
C ASN A 26 2.48 7.49 4.97
N ALA A 27 1.98 6.26 5.01
CA ALA A 27 1.72 5.51 6.24
C ALA A 27 3.01 5.08 6.94
N VAL A 28 3.68 5.97 7.68
CA VAL A 28 4.96 5.67 8.34
C VAL A 28 4.78 4.72 9.53
N CYS A 29 5.71 3.78 9.75
CA CYS A 29 5.67 2.90 10.92
C CYS A 29 5.82 3.72 12.22
N PRO A 30 4.88 3.62 13.18
CA PRO A 30 4.95 4.39 14.43
C PRO A 30 6.04 3.90 15.39
N LYS A 31 6.64 2.74 15.15
CA LYS A 31 7.70 2.17 16.00
C LYS A 31 9.10 2.56 15.57
N CYS A 32 9.36 2.60 14.27
CA CYS A 32 10.71 2.80 13.74
C CYS A 32 10.81 3.91 12.68
N GLY A 33 9.70 4.53 12.28
CA GLY A 33 9.70 5.57 11.24
C GLY A 33 9.94 5.04 9.82
N SER A 34 9.96 3.72 9.62
CA SER A 34 10.17 3.13 8.30
C SER A 34 8.92 3.25 7.43
N LYS A 35 9.10 3.63 6.16
CA LYS A 35 8.01 3.88 5.21
C LYS A 35 7.65 2.56 4.52
N PRO A 36 6.39 2.09 4.58
CA PRO A 36 5.97 0.97 3.77
C PRO A 36 6.15 1.38 2.32
N ILE A 37 6.82 0.54 1.54
CA ILE A 37 6.97 0.74 0.11
C ILE A 37 5.56 0.58 -0.44
N ALA A 38 4.85 1.69 -0.66
CA ALA A 38 3.53 1.65 -1.28
C ALA A 38 3.66 0.79 -2.54
N PRO A 39 2.79 -0.22 -2.75
CA PRO A 39 2.84 -1.00 -3.96
C PRO A 39 2.61 0.01 -5.07
N LYS A 40 3.71 0.35 -5.77
CA LYS A 40 3.68 1.18 -6.96
C LYS A 40 2.61 0.54 -7.81
N ALA A 41 1.46 1.22 -7.96
CA ALA A 41 0.38 0.72 -8.79
C ALA A 41 1.04 0.17 -10.05
N PRO A 42 0.87 -1.12 -10.40
CA PRO A 42 1.55 -1.68 -11.55
C PRO A 42 1.17 -0.75 -12.69
N ARG A 43 2.17 -0.03 -13.22
CA ARG A 43 1.98 0.90 -14.32
C ARG A 43 1.18 0.11 -15.33
N ALA A 44 -0.08 0.51 -15.53
CA ALA A 44 -1.01 -0.21 -16.38
C ALA A 44 -0.26 -0.52 -17.67
N ALA A 45 0.05 -1.81 -17.88
CA ALA A 45 0.64 -2.27 -19.10
C ALA A 45 -0.40 -1.95 -20.16
N ARG A 46 -0.12 -0.88 -20.94
CA ARG A 46 -0.95 -0.48 -22.07
C ARG A 46 -1.18 -1.73 -22.89
N THR A 47 -2.44 -2.14 -22.97
CA THR A 47 -2.91 -3.15 -23.90
C THR A 47 -2.49 -2.69 -25.29
N VAL A 48 -1.47 -3.32 -25.86
CA VAL A 48 -1.15 -3.14 -27.27
C VAL A 48 -2.33 -3.71 -28.05
N GLY A 49 -3.03 -2.82 -28.74
CA GLY A 49 -4.26 -3.13 -29.45
C GLY A 49 -4.04 -4.13 -30.58
N LYS A 50 -4.98 -5.06 -30.69
CA LYS A 50 -5.40 -5.73 -31.92
C LYS A 50 -5.18 -4.83 -33.15
N THR A 51 -4.33 -5.26 -34.09
CA THR A 51 -4.41 -4.80 -35.48
C THR A 51 -4.46 -6.01 -36.40
N LYS A 52 -5.64 -6.20 -37.00
CA LYS A 52 -5.99 -6.92 -38.24
C LYS A 52 -4.83 -7.47 -39.07
N ARG A 53 -4.88 -8.78 -39.41
CA ARG A 53 -4.57 -9.32 -40.74
C ARG A 53 -5.57 -10.43 -41.07
#